data_AF-A0A834HZ45-F1
#
_entry.id   AF-A0A834HZ45-F1
#
_cell.length_a   1.000
_cell.length_b   1.000
_cell.length_c   1.000
_cell.angle_alpha   90.00
_cell.angle_beta   90.00
_cell.angle_gamma   90.00
#
_symmetry.space_group_name_H-M   'P 1'
#
loop_
_entity.id
_entity.type
_entity.pdbx_description
1 polymer ?
#
loop_
_entity_poly.entity_id
_entity_poly.type
_entity_poly.pdbx_seq_one_letter_code
_entity_poly.pdbx_strand_id
1 'polypeptide(L)'
;MARKGESIRTINVAVVGLSGVEKDKGHAGIGKSCLCNRFIRPHAEDYNIDHISVLSQTDFSGRVVNNDHFLYWGEVLKSIDDGIDYQFSLIEQTEFIDDASFQPFKGGKMEPYVKRCTATKISSAEKLMYICKNQLGIEKEYEQKVLPDGRLSIDGFVCVFDVSVVPSRSIEKQVDFCAAILNNILKTKKPVVMVTTKNDESNDSFVREAHKLVQRSEYKGNIPLVESSSHENVNIDLGFLLLAQIIDKTKLRLKIPSYSEAALARKEIMDAASDAFMRLIRIHVTDCHALWSQTQKKLNSHKEWIHFVQLFGLDGTQRLFKRHIKKLKDEQMAKQVARYMEMLPDVLHDLIPVLL
;
A
#
# COMPACT_ATOMS: atom_id res chain seq x y z
N MET A 1 25.12 -31.73 1.55
CA MET A 1 25.37 -30.88 2.73
C MET A 1 24.07 -30.22 3.11
N ALA A 2 23.50 -30.59 4.25
CA ALA A 2 22.20 -30.08 4.71
C ALA A 2 22.34 -28.60 5.11
N ARG A 3 21.53 -27.71 4.51
CA ARG A 3 21.38 -26.34 5.00
C ARG A 3 20.84 -26.42 6.42
N LYS A 4 21.68 -26.07 7.39
CA LYS A 4 21.30 -25.80 8.78
C LYS A 4 20.13 -24.81 8.72
N GLY A 5 18.98 -25.17 9.28
CA GLY A 5 17.76 -24.35 9.20
C GLY A 5 18.03 -22.95 9.74
N GLU A 6 18.08 -21.96 8.84
CA GLU A 6 18.07 -20.56 9.23
C GLU A 6 16.67 -20.28 9.81
N SER A 7 16.63 -20.03 11.11
CA SER A 7 15.42 -19.53 11.76
C SER A 7 15.09 -18.18 11.14
N ILE A 8 13.99 -18.11 10.39
CA ILE A 8 13.46 -16.85 9.84
C ILE A 8 13.27 -15.88 11.00
N ARG A 9 13.85 -14.68 10.90
CA ARG A 9 13.82 -13.71 11.99
C ARG A 9 12.48 -13.00 12.02
N THR A 10 11.74 -13.16 13.11
CA THR A 10 10.49 -12.44 13.33
C THR A 10 10.76 -11.03 13.87
N ILE A 11 10.10 -10.02 13.30
CA ILE A 11 10.18 -8.63 13.71
C ILE A 11 8.78 -8.07 13.92
N ASN A 12 8.49 -7.68 15.16
CA ASN A 12 7.20 -7.11 15.51
C ASN A 12 7.25 -5.59 15.42
N VAL A 13 6.44 -5.01 14.54
CA VAL A 13 6.47 -3.57 14.23
C VAL A 13 5.15 -2.92 14.63
N ALA A 14 5.26 -1.77 15.29
CA ALA A 14 4.12 -0.87 15.50
C ALA A 14 4.22 0.34 14.56
N VAL A 15 3.18 0.53 13.74
CA VAL A 15 3.00 1.73 12.92
C VAL A 15 2.20 2.75 13.71
N VAL A 16 2.77 3.95 13.86
CA VAL A 16 2.25 5.04 14.69
C VAL A 16 2.29 6.35 13.91
N GLY A 17 1.73 7.41 14.48
CA GLY A 17 1.65 8.74 13.87
C GLY A 17 0.34 9.42 14.27
N LEU A 18 0.07 10.63 13.78
CA LEU A 18 -1.18 11.35 14.10
C LEU A 18 -2.44 10.48 13.92
N SER A 19 -3.25 10.43 14.97
CA SER A 19 -4.52 9.72 15.09
C SER A 19 -5.40 10.46 16.08
N GLY A 20 -6.72 10.37 15.92
CA GLY A 20 -7.68 11.02 16.79
C GLY A 20 -8.98 11.37 16.07
N VAL A 21 -9.73 12.29 16.66
CA VAL A 21 -10.92 12.90 16.07
C VAL A 21 -10.57 13.84 14.92
N GLU A 22 -11.57 14.19 14.10
CA GLU A 22 -11.42 15.10 12.96
C GLU A 22 -10.83 16.46 13.36
N LYS A 23 -11.12 16.96 14.57
CA LYS A 23 -10.52 18.18 15.13
C LYS A 23 -8.99 18.14 15.18
N ASP A 24 -8.41 16.96 15.38
CA ASP A 24 -6.95 16.79 15.53
C ASP A 24 -6.30 16.41 14.20
N LYS A 25 -6.87 15.44 13.48
CA LYS A 25 -6.27 14.88 12.26
C LYS A 25 -6.76 15.51 10.94
N GLY A 26 -7.80 16.34 10.99
CA GLY A 26 -8.56 16.78 9.81
C GLY A 26 -9.51 15.68 9.30
N HIS A 27 -10.12 15.91 8.14
CA HIS A 27 -11.06 14.97 7.52
C HIS A 27 -10.38 13.73 6.92
N ALA A 28 -9.05 13.74 6.78
CA ALA A 28 -8.28 12.65 6.20
C ALA A 28 -7.20 12.15 7.17
N GLY A 29 -7.08 10.83 7.30
CA GLY A 29 -5.98 10.22 8.03
C GLY A 29 -4.63 10.47 7.36
N ILE A 30 -3.54 10.27 8.11
CA ILE A 30 -2.18 10.45 7.59
C ILE A 30 -1.68 9.32 6.68
N GLY A 31 -2.45 8.24 6.48
CA GLY A 31 -2.07 7.13 5.59
C GLY A 31 -1.44 5.90 6.28
N LYS A 32 -1.54 5.76 7.61
CA LYS A 32 -1.05 4.57 8.34
C LYS A 32 -1.64 3.26 7.80
N SER A 33 -2.97 3.19 7.69
CA SER A 33 -3.66 1.98 7.22
C SER A 33 -3.28 1.62 5.78
N CYS A 34 -3.20 2.59 4.88
CA CYS A 34 -2.75 2.36 3.51
C CYS A 34 -1.29 1.85 3.45
N LEU A 35 -0.41 2.43 4.28
CA LEU A 35 0.98 1.97 4.39
C LEU A 35 1.04 0.52 4.87
N CYS A 36 0.26 0.17 5.90
CA CYS A 36 0.20 -1.19 6.44
C CYS A 36 -0.39 -2.18 5.43
N ASN A 37 -1.52 -1.83 4.79
CA ASN A 37 -2.14 -2.67 3.76
C ASN A 37 -1.15 -2.94 2.63
N ARG A 38 -0.50 -1.91 2.10
CA ARG A 38 0.42 -2.07 0.97
C ARG A 38 1.64 -2.89 1.34
N PHE A 39 2.14 -2.77 2.57
CA PHE A 39 3.28 -3.56 3.04
C PHE A 39 2.94 -5.05 3.18
N ILE A 40 1.81 -5.37 3.82
CA ILE A 40 1.38 -6.77 4.02
C ILE A 40 0.88 -7.39 2.71
N ARG A 41 0.14 -6.63 1.91
CA ARG A 41 -0.46 -7.07 0.65
C ARG A 41 -0.07 -6.12 -0.49
N PRO A 42 1.09 -6.36 -1.12
CA PRO A 42 1.64 -5.42 -2.10
C PRO A 42 0.89 -5.42 -3.43
N HIS A 43 0.16 -6.48 -3.75
CA HIS A 43 -0.55 -6.63 -5.01
C HIS A 43 -1.70 -5.63 -5.15
N ALA A 44 -1.96 -5.19 -6.38
CA ALA A 44 -2.97 -4.18 -6.67
C ALA A 44 -4.39 -4.60 -6.24
N GLU A 45 -4.73 -5.89 -6.36
CA GLU A 45 -6.07 -6.41 -6.05
C GLU A 45 -6.37 -6.45 -4.55
N ASP A 46 -5.33 -6.50 -3.72
CA ASP A 46 -5.44 -6.60 -2.27
C ASP A 46 -5.30 -5.26 -1.56
N TYR A 47 -5.05 -4.17 -2.31
CA TYR A 47 -4.87 -2.85 -1.75
C TYR A 47 -6.18 -2.08 -1.72
N ASN A 48 -6.59 -1.70 -0.51
CA ASN A 48 -7.76 -0.89 -0.27
C ASN A 48 -7.33 0.54 0.07
N ILE A 49 -8.11 1.52 -0.38
CA ILE A 49 -7.86 2.94 -0.12
C ILE A 49 -8.61 3.38 1.15
N ASP A 50 -9.83 2.88 1.30
CA ASP A 50 -10.72 3.24 2.39
C ASP A 50 -10.59 2.26 3.56
N HIS A 51 -10.16 2.79 4.70
CA HIS A 51 -10.01 2.02 5.93
C HIS A 51 -10.81 2.62 7.08
N ILE A 52 -11.17 1.75 8.03
CA ILE A 52 -11.98 2.09 9.19
C ILE A 52 -11.29 3.12 10.09
N SER A 53 -12.09 4.06 10.59
CA SER A 53 -11.68 4.98 11.66
C SER A 53 -12.87 5.48 12.49
N VAL A 54 -14.07 5.41 11.93
CA VAL A 54 -15.35 5.58 12.60
C VAL A 54 -16.09 4.25 12.54
N LEU A 55 -16.63 3.79 13.66
CA LEU A 55 -17.21 2.46 13.84
C LEU A 55 -18.46 2.52 14.71
N SER A 56 -19.34 1.53 14.53
CA SER A 56 -20.40 1.24 15.50
C SER A 56 -19.84 0.53 16.73
N GLN A 57 -20.57 0.55 17.85
CA GLN A 57 -20.19 -0.22 19.04
C GLN A 57 -20.06 -1.73 18.76
N THR A 58 -20.91 -2.26 17.88
CA THR A 58 -20.87 -3.68 17.49
C THR A 58 -19.56 -4.01 16.77
N ASP A 59 -19.17 -3.17 15.82
CA ASP A 59 -17.91 -3.34 15.06
C ASP A 59 -16.68 -3.18 15.96
N PHE A 60 -16.71 -2.21 16.88
CA PHE A 60 -15.64 -1.98 17.83
C PHE A 60 -15.42 -3.18 18.77
N SER A 61 -16.50 -3.83 19.20
CA SER A 61 -16.46 -5.03 20.04
C SER A 61 -16.27 -6.34 19.27
N GLY A 62 -16.36 -6.32 17.93
CA GLY A 62 -16.09 -7.47 17.07
C GLY A 62 -14.63 -7.92 17.14
N ARG A 63 -14.34 -9.19 16.83
CA ARG A 63 -13.02 -9.82 17.08
C ARG A 63 -11.84 -9.20 16.32
N VAL A 64 -12.08 -8.43 15.26
CA VAL A 64 -11.02 -7.73 14.51
C VAL A 64 -10.52 -6.50 15.29
N VAL A 65 -11.44 -5.62 15.69
CA VAL A 65 -11.11 -4.42 16.49
C VAL A 65 -10.89 -4.79 17.95
N ASN A 66 -11.65 -5.75 18.46
CA ASN A 66 -11.52 -6.43 19.74
C ASN A 66 -11.49 -5.49 20.96
N ASN A 67 -12.28 -4.42 20.91
CA ASN A 67 -12.30 -3.33 21.90
C ASN A 67 -10.94 -2.61 22.05
N ASP A 68 -10.07 -2.71 21.05
CA ASP A 68 -8.76 -2.08 21.05
C ASP A 68 -8.72 -0.86 20.14
N HIS A 69 -7.80 0.06 20.45
CA HIS A 69 -7.42 1.16 19.57
C HIS A 69 -6.18 0.83 18.73
N PHE A 70 -6.08 -0.41 18.25
CA PHE A 70 -5.08 -0.84 17.28
C PHE A 70 -5.62 -1.94 16.36
N LEU A 71 -5.07 -2.04 15.17
CA LEU A 71 -5.32 -3.12 14.22
C LEU A 71 -4.12 -4.06 14.17
N TYR A 72 -4.39 -5.36 14.09
CA TYR A 72 -3.38 -6.35 13.75
C TYR A 72 -3.50 -6.62 12.25
N TRP A 73 -2.46 -6.28 11.49
CA TRP A 73 -2.45 -6.38 10.04
C TRP A 73 -1.97 -7.74 9.53
N GLY A 74 -1.49 -8.61 10.44
CA GLY A 74 -1.00 -9.93 10.08
C GLY A 74 0.52 -9.98 9.99
N GLU A 75 1.00 -10.95 9.22
CA GLU A 75 2.42 -11.21 9.05
C GLU A 75 2.76 -11.28 7.57
N VAL A 76 3.97 -10.87 7.21
CA VAL A 76 4.48 -10.94 5.84
C VAL A 76 5.96 -11.30 5.85
N LEU A 77 6.37 -12.15 4.91
CA LEU A 77 7.78 -12.43 4.67
C LEU A 77 8.35 -11.42 3.67
N LYS A 78 9.49 -10.83 4.00
CA LYS A 78 10.24 -9.93 3.11
C LYS A 78 11.70 -10.36 3.06
N SER A 79 12.25 -10.39 1.86
CA SER A 79 13.64 -10.75 1.60
C SER A 79 14.43 -9.49 1.22
N ILE A 80 15.67 -9.38 1.71
CA ILE A 80 16.66 -8.41 1.21
C ILE A 80 17.49 -9.10 0.12
N ASP A 81 18.01 -8.33 -0.85
CA ASP A 81 18.84 -8.83 -1.97
C ASP A 81 20.03 -9.71 -1.54
N ASP A 82 20.55 -9.53 -0.32
CA ASP A 82 21.61 -10.35 0.28
C ASP A 82 21.13 -11.74 0.75
N GLY A 83 19.86 -12.09 0.52
CA GLY A 83 19.25 -13.38 0.86
C GLY A 83 18.77 -13.50 2.31
N ILE A 84 18.72 -12.40 3.07
CA ILE A 84 18.19 -12.39 4.44
C ILE A 84 16.68 -12.24 4.41
N ASP A 85 15.99 -13.20 5.02
CA ASP A 85 14.53 -13.24 5.15
C ASP A 85 14.07 -12.75 6.52
N TYR A 86 13.14 -11.80 6.51
CA TYR A 86 12.47 -11.25 7.69
C TYR A 86 10.98 -11.59 7.67
N GLN A 87 10.48 -12.17 8.74
CA GLN A 87 9.05 -12.31 8.98
C GLN A 87 8.57 -11.13 9.82
N PHE A 88 7.87 -10.20 9.19
CA PHE A 88 7.27 -9.08 9.91
C PHE A 88 5.93 -9.49 10.50
N SER A 89 5.64 -9.04 11.72
CA SER A 89 4.30 -9.04 12.33
C SER A 89 3.92 -7.59 12.63
N LEU A 90 2.80 -7.14 12.08
CA LEU A 90 2.49 -5.71 11.99
C LEU A 90 1.24 -5.35 12.78
N ILE A 91 1.34 -4.29 13.60
CA ILE A 91 0.19 -3.60 14.16
C ILE A 91 0.15 -2.14 13.72
N GLU A 92 -1.04 -1.58 13.64
CA GLU A 92 -1.27 -0.14 13.50
C GLU A 92 -1.91 0.40 14.79
N GLN A 93 -1.22 1.30 15.47
CA GLN A 93 -1.81 2.06 16.56
C GLN A 93 -2.67 3.19 15.99
N THR A 94 -3.90 3.30 16.45
CA THR A 94 -4.86 4.29 15.94
C THR A 94 -5.79 4.80 17.04
N GLU A 95 -6.84 5.52 16.65
CA GLU A 95 -7.93 5.90 17.53
C GLU A 95 -9.25 5.77 16.79
N PHE A 96 -10.05 4.78 17.20
CA PHE A 96 -11.40 4.57 16.67
C PHE A 96 -12.39 5.51 17.33
N ILE A 97 -13.26 6.06 16.50
CA ILE A 97 -14.31 7.00 16.87
C ILE A 97 -15.66 6.29 16.78
N ASP A 98 -16.50 6.50 17.77
CA ASP A 98 -17.88 6.01 17.81
C ASP A 98 -18.75 6.81 16.85
N ASP A 99 -19.50 6.12 16.00
CA ASP A 99 -20.38 6.72 14.99
C ASP A 99 -21.60 7.43 15.58
N ALA A 100 -22.00 7.06 16.81
CA ALA A 100 -23.12 7.69 17.51
C ALA A 100 -22.71 9.00 18.21
N SER A 101 -21.58 8.99 18.93
CA SER A 101 -21.12 10.15 19.71
C SER A 101 -20.09 11.03 19.02
N PHE A 102 -19.47 10.56 17.94
CA PHE A 102 -18.31 11.17 17.29
C PHE A 102 -17.14 11.45 18.26
N GLN A 103 -17.06 10.67 19.35
CA GLN A 103 -15.97 10.69 20.31
C GLN A 103 -15.17 9.39 20.22
N PRO A 104 -13.89 9.38 20.64
CA PRO A 104 -13.15 8.13 20.75
C PRO A 104 -13.90 7.15 21.65
N PHE A 105 -13.95 5.86 21.25
CA PHE A 105 -14.41 4.81 22.15
C PHE A 105 -13.63 4.88 23.47
N LYS A 106 -14.35 4.75 24.59
CA LYS A 106 -13.75 4.85 25.93
C LYS A 106 -13.65 3.47 26.56
N GLY A 107 -12.44 2.93 26.61
CA GLY A 107 -12.09 1.78 27.46
C GLY A 107 -11.53 2.26 28.80
N GLY A 108 -12.36 2.38 29.85
CA GLY A 108 -11.91 2.70 31.21
C GLY A 108 -10.98 3.93 31.31
N LYS A 109 -9.92 3.84 32.14
CA LYS A 109 -8.87 4.87 32.25
C LYS A 109 -7.90 4.79 31.08
N MET A 110 -8.36 5.14 29.89
CA MET A 110 -7.53 5.12 28.68
C MET A 110 -6.50 6.27 28.70
N GLU A 111 -5.23 5.93 28.52
CA GLU A 111 -4.19 6.93 28.34
C GLU A 111 -4.36 7.71 27.03
N PRO A 112 -3.88 8.97 26.95
CA PRO A 112 -3.84 9.71 25.70
C PRO A 112 -3.08 8.95 24.61
N TYR A 113 -3.55 9.04 23.35
CA TYR A 113 -2.98 8.33 22.21
C TYR A 113 -1.44 8.46 22.11
N VAL A 114 -0.91 9.66 22.29
CA VAL A 114 0.54 9.96 22.18
C VAL A 114 1.40 9.11 23.16
N LYS A 115 0.82 8.67 24.28
CA LYS A 115 1.47 7.70 25.18
C LYS A 115 1.16 6.26 24.78
N ARG A 116 -0.13 5.94 24.61
CA ARG A 116 -0.64 4.60 24.29
C ARG A 116 0.01 3.99 23.05
N CYS A 117 0.18 4.78 21.98
CA CYS A 117 0.74 4.29 20.72
C CYS A 117 2.20 3.84 20.81
N THR A 118 2.91 4.19 21.89
CA THR A 118 4.30 3.77 22.13
C THR A 118 4.44 2.55 23.03
N ALA A 119 3.32 1.88 23.36
CA ALA A 119 3.34 0.65 24.13
C ALA A 119 4.15 -0.45 23.43
N THR A 120 5.07 -1.09 24.17
CA THR A 120 5.94 -2.14 23.64
C THR A 120 5.46 -3.55 23.95
N LYS A 121 4.46 -3.68 24.82
CA LYS A 121 3.78 -4.95 25.13
C LYS A 121 2.32 -4.77 24.80
N ILE A 122 1.84 -5.55 23.84
CA ILE A 122 0.48 -5.50 23.34
C ILE A 122 -0.18 -6.82 23.70
N SER A 123 -1.42 -6.76 24.20
CA SER A 123 -2.19 -7.94 24.57
C SER A 123 -3.61 -7.74 24.09
N SER A 124 -4.11 -8.70 23.32
CA SER A 124 -5.49 -8.77 22.86
C SER A 124 -5.79 -10.21 22.46
N ALA A 125 -6.41 -10.94 23.37
CA ALA A 125 -6.71 -12.36 23.18
C ALA A 125 -7.73 -12.54 22.05
N GLU A 126 -7.51 -13.56 21.22
CA GLU A 126 -8.38 -13.93 20.09
C GLU A 126 -8.57 -12.87 18.99
N LYS A 127 -7.77 -11.79 19.02
CA LYS A 127 -7.82 -10.71 18.03
C LYS A 127 -7.56 -11.24 16.63
N LEU A 128 -8.47 -10.94 15.70
CA LEU A 128 -8.34 -11.32 14.30
C LEU A 128 -7.55 -10.28 13.51
N MET A 129 -6.83 -10.78 12.50
CA MET A 129 -6.19 -9.97 11.48
C MET A 129 -7.23 -9.13 10.73
N TYR A 130 -6.96 -7.84 10.61
CA TYR A 130 -7.70 -6.92 9.78
C TYR A 130 -7.25 -7.01 8.32
N ILE A 131 -8.22 -7.07 7.41
CA ILE A 131 -8.00 -7.14 5.96
C ILE A 131 -8.50 -5.85 5.30
N CYS A 132 -9.77 -5.52 5.50
CA CYS A 132 -10.38 -4.30 4.98
C CYS A 132 -11.64 -3.95 5.77
N LYS A 133 -12.21 -2.76 5.51
CA LYS A 133 -13.42 -2.29 6.18
C LYS A 133 -14.61 -3.24 6.02
N ASN A 134 -14.73 -3.88 4.85
CA ASN A 134 -15.87 -4.76 4.53
C ASN A 134 -15.85 -6.08 5.31
N GLN A 135 -14.74 -6.40 6.00
CA GLN A 135 -14.64 -7.59 6.82
C GLN A 135 -15.50 -7.53 8.09
N LEU A 136 -15.74 -6.33 8.64
CA LEU A 136 -16.40 -6.17 9.92
C LEU A 136 -17.88 -6.59 9.84
N GLY A 137 -18.31 -7.41 10.80
CA GLY A 137 -19.67 -7.96 10.86
C GLY A 137 -19.88 -9.21 9.99
N ILE A 138 -18.95 -9.53 9.07
CA ILE A 138 -18.95 -10.74 8.24
C ILE A 138 -17.60 -11.45 8.30
N GLU A 139 -16.93 -11.45 9.46
CA GLU A 139 -15.54 -11.88 9.58
C GLU A 139 -15.35 -13.30 9.06
N LYS A 140 -16.33 -14.20 9.25
CA LYS A 140 -16.28 -15.61 8.84
C LYS A 140 -16.12 -15.84 7.33
N GLU A 141 -16.45 -14.86 6.50
CA GLU A 141 -16.28 -14.94 5.04
C GLU A 141 -14.83 -14.63 4.62
N TYR A 142 -14.02 -14.14 5.55
CA TYR A 142 -12.62 -13.79 5.36
C TYR A 142 -11.69 -14.75 6.09
N GLU A 143 -10.42 -14.75 5.71
CA GLU A 143 -9.37 -15.53 6.37
C GLU A 143 -9.30 -15.26 7.88
N GLN A 144 -9.37 -16.32 8.68
CA GLN A 144 -9.38 -16.24 10.14
C GLN A 144 -7.98 -16.41 10.73
N LYS A 145 -7.11 -15.41 10.56
CA LYS A 145 -5.77 -15.41 11.18
C LYS A 145 -5.80 -14.65 12.50
N VAL A 146 -5.53 -15.33 13.61
CA VAL A 146 -5.52 -14.75 14.96
C VAL A 146 -4.13 -14.19 15.28
N LEU A 147 -4.06 -13.13 16.10
CA LEU A 147 -2.82 -12.65 16.71
C LEU A 147 -2.19 -13.79 17.55
N PRO A 148 -0.98 -14.26 17.21
CA PRO A 148 -0.36 -15.37 17.93
C PRO A 148 -0.28 -15.11 19.43
N ASP A 149 -0.64 -16.12 20.24
CA ASP A 149 -0.69 -16.08 21.71
C ASP A 149 -1.53 -14.95 22.32
N GLY A 150 -2.30 -14.20 21.51
CA GLY A 150 -3.02 -13.01 21.94
C GLY A 150 -2.13 -11.89 22.45
N ARG A 151 -0.83 -11.88 22.10
CA ARG A 151 0.13 -10.87 22.60
C ARG A 151 1.27 -10.63 21.63
N LEU A 152 1.85 -9.43 21.68
CA LEU A 152 2.96 -9.00 20.83
C LEU A 152 3.96 -8.16 21.62
N SER A 153 5.26 -8.41 21.44
CA SER A 153 6.33 -7.56 21.98
C SER A 153 6.96 -6.76 20.85
N ILE A 154 6.78 -5.44 20.86
CA ILE A 154 7.23 -4.57 19.77
C ILE A 154 8.76 -4.46 19.76
N ASP A 155 9.36 -4.70 18.61
CA ASP A 155 10.80 -4.63 18.36
C ASP A 155 11.23 -3.28 17.81
N GLY A 156 10.35 -2.58 17.10
CA GLY A 156 10.61 -1.25 16.57
C GLY A 156 9.34 -0.55 16.08
N PHE A 157 9.50 0.73 15.75
CA PHE A 157 8.40 1.60 15.35
C PHE A 157 8.60 2.16 13.94
N VAL A 158 7.50 2.30 13.21
CA VAL A 158 7.43 3.15 12.02
C VAL A 158 6.54 4.34 12.36
N CYS A 159 7.11 5.55 12.37
CA CYS A 159 6.38 6.77 12.68
C CYS A 159 6.01 7.51 11.38
N VAL A 160 4.72 7.58 11.10
CA VAL A 160 4.18 8.13 9.85
C VAL A 160 3.94 9.64 9.96
N PHE A 161 4.24 10.35 8.87
CA PHE A 161 4.03 11.79 8.76
C PHE A 161 3.45 12.14 7.38
N ASP A 162 2.29 12.78 7.35
CA ASP A 162 1.64 13.16 6.09
C ASP A 162 2.22 14.46 5.53
N VAL A 163 2.69 14.42 4.29
CA VAL A 163 3.24 15.58 3.59
C VAL A 163 2.28 16.19 2.57
N SER A 164 1.04 15.69 2.47
CA SER A 164 0.00 16.34 1.67
C SER A 164 -0.78 17.39 2.48
N VAL A 165 -1.44 18.31 1.76
CA VAL A 165 -2.25 19.36 2.38
C VAL A 165 -3.61 18.81 2.74
N VAL A 166 -3.94 18.81 4.04
CA VAL A 166 -5.27 18.42 4.53
C VAL A 166 -5.96 19.63 5.15
N PRO A 167 -7.08 20.09 4.58
CA PRO A 167 -7.94 21.09 5.19
C PRO A 167 -8.19 20.87 6.68
N SER A 168 -8.09 21.96 7.45
CA SER A 168 -8.26 21.99 8.91
C SER A 168 -7.17 21.28 9.73
N ARG A 169 -6.09 20.79 9.12
CA ARG A 169 -4.89 20.31 9.83
C ARG A 169 -3.69 21.22 9.52
N SER A 170 -3.22 21.95 10.52
CA SER A 170 -1.99 22.74 10.37
C SER A 170 -0.75 21.84 10.45
N ILE A 171 0.30 22.23 9.72
CA ILE A 171 1.56 21.47 9.71
C ILE A 171 2.25 21.51 11.07
N GLU A 172 2.19 22.65 11.77
CA GLU A 172 2.80 22.84 13.09
C GLU A 172 2.21 21.86 14.11
N LYS A 173 0.88 21.71 14.12
CA LYS A 173 0.21 20.73 14.99
C LYS A 173 0.66 19.30 14.71
N GLN A 174 0.80 18.93 13.44
CA GLN A 174 1.29 17.61 13.07
C GLN A 174 2.75 17.41 13.49
N VAL A 175 3.61 18.41 13.32
CA VAL A 175 5.01 18.41 13.78
C VAL A 175 5.10 18.23 15.29
N ASP A 176 4.33 18.98 16.06
CA ASP A 176 4.32 18.89 17.53
C ASP A 176 3.83 17.51 18.00
N PHE A 177 2.77 17.00 17.38
CA PHE A 177 2.22 15.69 17.69
C PHE A 177 3.22 14.57 17.36
N CYS A 178 3.86 14.63 16.19
CA CYS A 178 4.88 13.68 15.78
C CYS A 178 6.09 13.74 16.71
N ALA A 179 6.59 14.93 17.05
CA ALA A 179 7.69 15.10 18.00
C ALA A 179 7.36 14.49 19.37
N ALA A 180 6.13 14.67 19.86
CA ALA A 180 5.69 14.08 21.13
C ALA A 180 5.68 12.54 21.08
N ILE A 181 5.26 11.94 19.97
CA ILE A 181 5.34 10.48 19.74
C ILE A 181 6.80 10.02 19.70
N LEU A 182 7.65 10.66 18.88
CA LEU A 182 9.07 10.31 18.76
C LEU A 182 9.78 10.36 20.11
N ASN A 183 9.52 11.40 20.90
CA ASN A 183 10.05 11.53 22.26
C ASN A 183 9.62 10.40 23.19
N ASN A 184 8.38 9.91 23.07
CA ASN A 184 7.94 8.75 23.85
C ASN A 184 8.55 7.44 23.34
N ILE A 185 8.71 7.28 22.02
CA ILE A 185 9.40 6.12 21.45
C ILE A 185 10.84 6.04 21.94
N LEU A 186 11.60 7.15 21.93
CA LEU A 186 12.98 7.15 22.40
C LEU A 186 13.12 6.67 23.85
N LYS A 187 12.15 6.99 24.73
CA LYS A 187 12.12 6.50 26.11
C LYS A 187 11.99 4.98 26.20
N THR A 188 11.39 4.34 25.21
CA THR A 188 11.29 2.87 25.13
C THR A 188 12.61 2.19 24.75
N LYS A 189 13.58 2.96 24.23
CA LYS A 189 14.86 2.48 23.66
C LYS A 189 14.70 1.54 22.46
N LYS A 190 13.50 1.46 21.87
CA LYS A 190 13.27 0.74 20.61
C LYS A 190 13.62 1.63 19.41
N PRO A 191 14.18 1.07 18.33
CA PRO A 191 14.48 1.82 17.12
C PRO A 191 13.21 2.32 16.43
N VAL A 192 13.35 3.41 15.68
CA VAL A 192 12.27 4.02 14.91
C VAL A 192 12.77 4.50 13.56
N VAL A 193 11.96 4.27 12.53
CA VAL A 193 12.10 4.90 11.21
C VAL A 193 10.94 5.86 11.02
N MET A 194 11.21 7.08 10.58
CA MET A 194 10.16 8.01 10.18
C MET A 194 9.85 7.79 8.70
N VAL A 195 8.56 7.70 8.36
CA VAL A 195 8.11 7.50 6.97
C VAL A 195 7.16 8.63 6.62
N THR A 196 7.50 9.44 5.60
CA THR A 196 6.52 10.36 5.05
C THR A 196 5.62 9.64 4.06
N THR A 197 4.35 10.01 4.05
CA THR A 197 3.30 9.39 3.24
C THR A 197 2.66 10.41 2.31
N LYS A 198 2.04 9.91 1.24
CA LYS A 198 1.36 10.71 0.21
C LYS A 198 2.32 11.64 -0.55
N ASN A 199 3.53 11.17 -0.81
CA ASN A 199 4.51 11.95 -1.56
C ASN A 199 4.14 12.13 -3.06
N ASP A 200 3.18 11.36 -3.56
CA ASP A 200 2.52 11.56 -4.86
C ASP A 200 1.74 12.87 -4.94
N GLU A 201 1.31 13.42 -3.80
CA GLU A 201 0.58 14.67 -3.68
C GLU A 201 1.27 15.61 -2.66
N SER A 202 2.60 15.52 -2.55
CA SER A 202 3.36 16.23 -1.52
C SER A 202 3.29 17.75 -1.67
N ASN A 203 3.35 18.42 -0.53
CA ASN A 203 3.71 19.83 -0.44
C ASN A 203 5.18 19.98 0.00
N ASP A 204 6.01 20.66 -0.80
CA ASP A 204 7.43 20.86 -0.51
C ASP A 204 7.72 21.53 0.84
N SER A 205 6.80 22.37 1.34
CA SER A 205 6.96 22.95 2.68
C SER A 205 6.79 21.90 3.77
N PHE A 206 5.87 20.94 3.61
CA PHE A 206 5.61 19.89 4.61
C PHE A 206 6.71 18.83 4.60
N VAL A 207 7.20 18.48 3.41
CA VAL A 207 8.40 17.64 3.25
C VAL A 207 9.58 18.27 4.00
N ARG A 208 9.83 19.57 3.81
CA ARG A 208 10.89 20.29 4.53
C ARG A 208 10.70 20.27 6.05
N GLU A 209 9.47 20.42 6.55
CA GLU A 209 9.21 20.31 8.00
C GLU A 209 9.47 18.90 8.55
N ALA A 210 9.14 17.84 7.81
CA ALA A 210 9.49 16.47 8.20
C ALA A 210 11.01 16.25 8.27
N HIS A 211 11.76 16.76 7.28
CA HIS A 211 13.22 16.74 7.30
C HIS A 211 13.79 17.56 8.46
N LYS A 212 13.29 18.77 8.71
CA LYS A 212 13.71 19.60 9.86
C LYS A 212 13.45 18.88 11.19
N LEU A 213 12.33 18.18 11.31
CA LEU A 213 12.00 17.42 12.52
C LEU A 213 13.08 16.39 12.82
N VAL A 214 13.43 15.49 11.90
CA VAL A 214 14.46 14.46 12.13
C VAL A 214 15.89 15.02 12.29
N GLN A 215 16.13 16.26 11.87
CA GLN A 215 17.41 16.94 12.06
C GLN A 215 17.57 17.63 13.42
N ARG A 216 16.54 17.63 14.28
CA ARG A 216 16.67 18.09 15.67
C ARG A 216 17.75 17.28 16.41
N SER A 217 18.44 17.93 17.34
CA SER A 217 19.62 17.41 18.05
C SER A 217 19.43 16.02 18.65
N GLU A 218 18.24 15.76 19.19
CA GLU A 218 17.86 14.51 19.84
C GLU A 218 17.55 13.36 18.87
N TYR A 219 17.27 13.65 17.59
CA TYR A 219 16.89 12.65 16.58
C TYR A 219 17.96 12.44 15.51
N LYS A 220 18.78 13.46 15.27
CA LYS A 220 19.76 13.50 14.20
C LYS A 220 20.70 12.29 14.24
N GLY A 221 20.75 11.54 13.14
CA GLY A 221 21.55 10.32 13.00
C GLY A 221 20.93 9.04 13.60
N ASN A 222 19.89 9.18 14.43
CA ASN A 222 19.21 8.06 15.08
C ASN A 222 17.92 7.65 14.36
N ILE A 223 17.22 8.60 13.74
CA ILE A 223 15.94 8.38 13.08
C ILE A 223 16.11 8.62 11.58
N PRO A 224 16.24 7.57 10.74
CA PRO A 224 16.19 7.74 9.29
C PRO A 224 14.79 8.16 8.85
N LEU A 225 14.74 8.90 7.74
CA LEU A 225 13.51 9.36 7.11
C LEU A 225 13.39 8.71 5.72
N VAL A 226 12.26 8.08 5.44
CA VAL A 226 11.95 7.49 4.13
C VAL A 226 10.72 8.16 3.54
N GLU A 227 10.81 8.60 2.29
CA GLU A 227 9.68 9.19 1.57
C GLU A 227 8.93 8.12 0.78
N SER A 228 7.62 7.98 1.00
CA SER A 228 6.80 6.89 0.45
C SER A 228 5.46 7.34 -0.12
N SER A 229 4.89 6.51 -0.99
CA SER A 229 3.49 6.59 -1.44
C SER A 229 2.87 5.20 -1.47
N SER A 230 1.80 4.98 -0.71
CA SER A 230 1.08 3.70 -0.71
C SER A 230 0.21 3.51 -1.95
N HIS A 231 -0.29 4.60 -2.53
CA HIS A 231 -1.07 4.59 -3.76
C HIS A 231 -0.19 4.22 -4.96
N GLU A 232 0.99 4.83 -5.08
CA GLU A 232 1.95 4.55 -6.15
C GLU A 232 2.87 3.34 -5.85
N ASN A 233 2.77 2.78 -4.65
CA ASN A 233 3.61 1.70 -4.15
C ASN A 233 5.12 2.01 -4.25
N VAL A 234 5.52 3.17 -3.73
CA VAL A 234 6.89 3.68 -3.74
C VAL A 234 7.47 3.62 -2.33
N ASN A 235 8.66 3.01 -2.18
CA ASN A 235 9.45 2.91 -0.93
C ASN A 235 8.73 2.29 0.28
N ILE A 236 7.65 1.54 0.06
CA ILE A 236 6.86 0.93 1.15
C ILE A 236 7.71 -0.04 1.95
N ASP A 237 8.35 -1.01 1.28
CA ASP A 237 9.16 -2.02 1.96
C ASP A 237 10.43 -1.42 2.59
N LEU A 238 10.99 -0.37 2.00
CA LEU A 238 12.25 0.23 2.42
C LEU A 238 12.23 0.69 3.88
N GLY A 239 11.14 1.34 4.32
CA GLY A 239 11.00 1.80 5.70
C GLY A 239 11.05 0.66 6.74
N PHE A 240 10.38 -0.46 6.44
CA PHE A 240 10.34 -1.63 7.31
C PHE A 240 11.64 -2.43 7.28
N LEU A 241 12.25 -2.58 6.10
CA LEU A 241 13.53 -3.27 5.94
C LEU A 241 14.68 -2.50 6.61
N LEU A 242 14.68 -1.17 6.55
CA LEU A 242 15.63 -0.34 7.29
C LEU A 242 15.46 -0.50 8.81
N LEU A 243 14.21 -0.54 9.29
CA LEU A 243 13.94 -0.79 10.70
C LEU A 243 14.51 -2.15 11.13
N ALA A 244 14.30 -3.18 10.32
CA ALA A 244 14.86 -4.51 10.56
C ALA A 244 16.39 -4.50 10.65
N GLN A 245 17.07 -3.88 9.68
CA GLN A 245 18.53 -3.74 9.71
C GLN A 245 19.04 -2.98 10.94
N ILE A 246 18.28 -1.99 11.45
CA ILE A 246 18.64 -1.25 12.67
C ILE A 246 18.48 -2.14 13.90
N ILE A 247 17.38 -2.89 14.02
CA ILE A 247 17.13 -3.87 15.09
C ILE A 247 18.26 -4.91 15.13
N ASP A 248 18.69 -5.34 13.96
CA ASP A 248 19.72 -6.36 13.77
C ASP A 248 21.14 -5.81 13.93
N LYS A 249 21.28 -4.48 13.97
CA LYS A 249 22.57 -3.78 13.98
C LYS A 249 23.44 -4.16 12.78
N THR A 250 22.82 -4.34 11.62
CA THR A 250 23.51 -4.63 10.36
C THR A 250 24.45 -3.48 10.03
N LYS A 251 25.71 -3.81 9.68
CA LYS A 251 26.75 -2.80 9.39
C LYS A 251 26.47 -2.02 8.12
N LEU A 252 26.03 -2.73 7.06
CA LEU A 252 25.65 -2.13 5.79
C LEU A 252 24.14 -1.90 5.80
N ARG A 253 23.74 -0.62 5.73
CA ARG A 253 22.33 -0.23 5.68
C ARG A 253 21.91 -0.01 4.24
N LEU A 254 20.64 -0.26 3.94
CA LEU A 254 20.03 0.10 2.66
C LEU A 254 20.20 1.61 2.41
N LYS A 255 20.47 1.97 1.15
CA LYS A 255 20.48 3.37 0.74
C LYS A 255 19.04 3.88 0.71
N ILE A 256 18.84 5.12 1.15
CA ILE A 256 17.56 5.82 1.05
C ILE A 256 17.60 6.68 -0.22
N PRO A 257 16.91 6.29 -1.32
CA PRO A 257 16.77 7.15 -2.49
C PRO A 257 15.81 8.31 -2.18
N SER A 258 15.88 9.37 -2.98
CA SER A 258 14.83 10.40 -2.95
C SER A 258 13.49 9.81 -3.43
N TYR A 259 12.36 10.46 -3.09
CA TYR A 259 11.07 10.03 -3.62
C TYR A 259 11.06 10.01 -5.17
N SER A 260 11.63 11.03 -5.81
CA SER A 260 11.62 11.14 -7.27
C SER A 260 12.41 10.03 -7.95
N GLU A 261 13.58 9.66 -7.41
CA GLU A 261 14.37 8.52 -7.90
C GLU A 261 13.59 7.21 -7.77
N ALA A 262 12.98 6.98 -6.60
CA ALA A 262 12.21 5.75 -6.34
C ALA A 262 10.93 5.68 -7.18
N ALA A 263 10.24 6.80 -7.38
CA ALA A 263 9.05 6.89 -8.20
C ALA A 263 9.37 6.64 -9.68
N LEU A 264 10.51 7.14 -10.17
CA LEU A 264 10.98 6.85 -11.53
C LEU A 264 11.26 5.36 -11.73
N ALA A 265 12.02 4.74 -10.82
CA ALA A 265 12.29 3.30 -10.86
C ALA A 265 11.00 2.47 -10.81
N ARG A 266 10.04 2.88 -9.98
CA ARG A 266 8.71 2.25 -9.92
C ARG A 266 7.97 2.34 -11.24
N LYS A 267 7.99 3.52 -11.88
CA LYS A 267 7.37 3.74 -13.19
C LYS A 267 8.01 2.87 -14.27
N GLU A 268 9.33 2.75 -14.30
CA GLU A 268 10.04 1.89 -15.26
C GLU A 268 9.61 0.42 -15.16
N ILE A 269 9.42 -0.09 -13.94
CA ILE A 269 8.87 -1.45 -13.71
C ILE A 269 7.46 -1.58 -14.29
N MET A 270 6.60 -0.58 -14.05
CA MET A 270 5.22 -0.56 -14.54
C MET A 270 5.15 -0.49 -16.07
N ASP A 271 6.00 0.32 -16.69
CA ASP A 271 6.10 0.46 -18.15
C ASP A 271 6.62 -0.85 -18.79
N ALA A 272 7.67 -1.46 -18.22
CA ALA A 272 8.21 -2.74 -18.69
C ALA A 272 7.18 -3.88 -18.61
N ALA A 273 6.41 -3.96 -17.51
CA ALA A 273 5.33 -4.93 -17.36
C ALA A 273 4.21 -4.69 -18.37
N SER A 274 3.86 -3.43 -18.61
CA SER A 274 2.86 -3.04 -19.62
C SER A 274 3.27 -3.47 -21.02
N ASP A 275 4.52 -3.23 -21.40
CA ASP A 275 5.06 -3.64 -22.70
C ASP A 275 5.10 -5.17 -22.85
N ALA A 276 5.50 -5.89 -21.80
CA ALA A 276 5.51 -7.35 -21.80
C ALA A 276 4.10 -7.93 -21.99
N PHE A 277 3.12 -7.39 -21.25
CA PHE A 277 1.73 -7.81 -21.40
C PHE A 277 1.14 -7.41 -22.75
N MET A 278 1.45 -6.22 -23.27
CA MET A 278 1.04 -5.80 -24.62
C MET A 278 1.59 -6.73 -25.72
N ARG A 279 2.83 -7.21 -25.59
CA ARG A 279 3.39 -8.22 -26.51
C ARG A 279 2.64 -9.53 -26.42
N LEU A 280 2.36 -10.01 -25.21
CA LEU A 280 1.61 -11.24 -24.96
C LEU A 280 0.21 -11.19 -25.64
N ILE A 281 -0.55 -10.11 -25.42
CA ILE A 281 -1.89 -10.01 -26.01
C ILE A 281 -1.85 -9.88 -27.53
N ARG A 282 -0.85 -9.19 -28.12
CA ARG A 282 -0.72 -9.08 -29.58
C ARG A 282 -0.48 -10.44 -30.25
N ILE A 283 0.28 -11.31 -29.59
CA ILE A 283 0.57 -12.67 -30.10
C ILE A 283 -0.67 -13.56 -30.01
N HIS A 284 -1.39 -13.50 -28.89
CA HIS A 284 -2.45 -14.47 -28.59
C HIS A 284 -3.88 -14.01 -28.88
N VAL A 285 -4.09 -12.70 -29.09
CA VAL A 285 -5.37 -12.06 -29.35
C VAL A 285 -5.28 -11.26 -30.64
N THR A 286 -5.57 -11.95 -31.75
CA THR A 286 -5.58 -11.37 -33.10
C THR A 286 -7.01 -11.12 -33.62
N ASP A 287 -8.01 -11.76 -33.01
CA ASP A 287 -9.42 -11.59 -33.32
C ASP A 287 -10.00 -10.38 -32.54
N CYS A 288 -10.58 -9.43 -33.26
CA CYS A 288 -11.19 -8.24 -32.70
C CYS A 288 -12.53 -8.51 -31.97
N HIS A 289 -13.06 -9.74 -32.10
CA HIS A 289 -14.25 -10.22 -31.38
C HIS A 289 -13.90 -11.07 -30.16
N ALA A 290 -12.61 -11.24 -29.84
CA ALA A 290 -12.19 -12.05 -28.71
C ALA A 290 -12.83 -11.58 -27.39
N LEU A 291 -13.29 -12.56 -26.60
CA LEU A 291 -13.93 -12.32 -25.31
C LEU A 291 -12.92 -12.28 -24.17
N TRP A 292 -13.18 -11.41 -23.18
CA TRP A 292 -12.34 -11.28 -21.99
C TRP A 292 -12.22 -12.60 -21.21
N SER A 293 -13.34 -13.27 -20.94
CA SER A 293 -13.37 -14.50 -20.14
C SER A 293 -12.56 -15.64 -20.75
N GLN A 294 -12.56 -15.77 -22.08
CA GLN A 294 -11.76 -16.74 -22.82
C GLN A 294 -10.28 -16.36 -22.80
N THR A 295 -9.98 -15.08 -23.03
CA THR A 295 -8.61 -14.56 -23.03
C THR A 295 -7.96 -14.72 -21.67
N GLN A 296 -8.66 -14.40 -20.58
CA GLN A 296 -8.18 -14.57 -19.22
C GLN A 296 -7.82 -16.03 -18.94
N LYS A 297 -8.70 -16.98 -19.28
CA LYS A 297 -8.41 -18.42 -19.11
C LYS A 297 -7.19 -18.89 -19.92
N LYS A 298 -6.97 -18.31 -21.09
CA LYS A 298 -5.84 -18.63 -21.98
C LYS A 298 -4.52 -18.07 -21.47
N LEU A 299 -4.53 -16.86 -20.89
CA LEU A 299 -3.32 -16.11 -20.57
C LEU A 299 -2.91 -16.18 -19.10
N ASN A 300 -3.78 -16.61 -18.18
CA ASN A 300 -3.55 -16.51 -16.75
C ASN A 300 -2.30 -17.25 -16.21
N SER A 301 -1.80 -18.25 -16.93
CA SER A 301 -0.59 -19.00 -16.55
C SER A 301 0.70 -18.35 -17.05
N HIS A 302 0.63 -17.34 -17.91
CA HIS A 302 1.82 -16.66 -18.43
C HIS A 302 2.42 -15.73 -17.37
N LYS A 303 3.75 -15.72 -17.27
CA LYS A 303 4.47 -14.90 -16.27
C LYS A 303 4.19 -13.41 -16.44
N GLU A 304 4.13 -12.96 -17.69
CA GLU A 304 3.84 -11.58 -18.06
C GLU A 304 2.42 -11.17 -17.63
N TRP A 305 1.46 -12.08 -17.77
CA TRP A 305 0.09 -11.88 -17.27
C TRP A 305 0.09 -11.77 -15.75
N ILE A 306 0.66 -12.76 -15.06
CA ILE A 306 0.67 -12.81 -13.58
C ILE A 306 1.32 -11.54 -13.03
N HIS A 307 2.48 -11.16 -13.56
CA HIS A 307 3.19 -9.97 -13.13
C HIS A 307 2.41 -8.68 -13.41
N PHE A 308 1.77 -8.56 -14.58
CA PHE A 308 0.94 -7.40 -14.90
C PHE A 308 -0.28 -7.30 -13.96
N VAL A 309 -0.98 -8.40 -13.70
CA VAL A 309 -2.12 -8.43 -12.75
C VAL A 309 -1.67 -8.05 -11.34
N GLN A 310 -0.52 -8.53 -10.88
CA GLN A 310 0.02 -8.15 -9.56
C GLN A 310 0.24 -6.63 -9.43
N LEU A 311 0.62 -5.95 -10.52
CA LEU A 311 0.91 -4.51 -10.53
C LEU A 311 -0.32 -3.64 -10.79
N PHE A 312 -1.26 -4.08 -11.64
CA PHE A 312 -2.37 -3.27 -12.15
C PHE A 312 -3.77 -3.79 -11.79
N GLY A 313 -3.85 -5.00 -11.23
CA GLY A 313 -5.08 -5.71 -10.94
C GLY A 313 -5.80 -6.22 -12.19
N LEU A 314 -6.83 -7.04 -12.00
CA LEU A 314 -7.65 -7.53 -13.11
C LEU A 314 -8.36 -6.39 -13.86
N ASP A 315 -8.78 -5.33 -13.18
CA ASP A 315 -9.42 -4.17 -13.82
C ASP A 315 -8.47 -3.41 -14.75
N GLY A 316 -7.21 -3.19 -14.33
CA GLY A 316 -6.17 -2.63 -15.19
C GLY A 316 -5.90 -3.51 -16.40
N THR A 317 -5.83 -4.82 -16.18
CA THR A 317 -5.61 -5.83 -17.23
C THR A 317 -6.75 -5.84 -18.25
N GLN A 318 -7.99 -5.81 -17.78
CA GLN A 318 -9.17 -5.77 -18.64
C GLN A 318 -9.27 -4.46 -19.43
N ARG A 319 -8.91 -3.32 -18.83
CA ARG A 319 -8.85 -2.03 -19.54
C ARG A 319 -7.85 -2.06 -20.69
N LEU A 320 -6.66 -2.61 -20.48
CA LEU A 320 -5.66 -2.71 -21.55
C LEU A 320 -6.09 -3.68 -22.65
N PHE A 321 -6.68 -4.82 -22.28
CA PHE A 321 -7.30 -5.74 -23.24
C PHE A 321 -8.37 -5.05 -24.10
N LYS A 322 -9.31 -4.31 -23.48
CA LYS A 322 -10.36 -3.56 -24.20
C LYS A 322 -9.76 -2.54 -25.19
N ARG A 323 -8.66 -1.87 -24.81
CA ARG A 323 -7.93 -0.94 -25.69
C ARG A 323 -7.32 -1.66 -26.89
N HIS A 324 -6.73 -2.83 -26.69
CA HIS A 324 -6.18 -3.66 -27.77
C HIS A 324 -7.28 -4.15 -28.73
N ILE A 325 -8.40 -4.63 -28.21
CA ILE A 325 -9.57 -5.03 -29.02
C ILE A 325 -10.08 -3.86 -29.88
N LYS A 326 -10.21 -2.66 -29.31
CA LYS A 326 -10.59 -1.47 -30.07
C LYS A 326 -9.62 -1.21 -31.22
N LYS A 327 -8.31 -1.29 -30.96
CA LYS A 327 -7.27 -1.12 -31.99
C LYS A 327 -7.41 -2.15 -33.12
N LEU A 328 -7.66 -3.43 -32.81
CA LEU A 328 -7.88 -4.45 -33.84
C LEU A 328 -9.12 -4.16 -34.71
N LYS A 329 -10.21 -3.67 -34.11
CA LYS A 329 -11.41 -3.26 -34.84
C LYS A 329 -11.13 -2.11 -35.80
N ASP A 330 -10.40 -1.10 -35.32
CA ASP A 330 -10.01 0.06 -36.12
C ASP A 330 -9.10 -0.37 -37.29
N GLU A 331 -8.15 -1.27 -37.07
CA GLU A 331 -7.27 -1.83 -38.11
C GLU A 331 -8.04 -2.67 -39.15
N GLN A 332 -9.00 -3.48 -38.71
CA GLN A 332 -9.84 -4.27 -39.63
C GLN A 332 -10.72 -3.37 -40.49
N MET A 333 -11.35 -2.36 -39.88
CA MET A 333 -12.17 -1.38 -40.59
C MET A 333 -11.34 -0.61 -41.61
N ALA A 334 -10.13 -0.15 -41.24
CA ALA A 334 -9.22 0.52 -42.16
C ALA A 334 -8.83 -0.37 -43.36
N LYS A 335 -8.54 -1.66 -43.12
CA LYS A 335 -8.28 -2.63 -44.20
C LYS A 335 -9.49 -2.85 -45.10
N GLN A 336 -10.69 -2.89 -44.53
CA GLN A 336 -11.92 -3.05 -45.29
C GLN A 336 -12.21 -1.82 -46.17
N VAL A 337 -12.04 -0.62 -45.63
CA VAL A 337 -12.16 0.65 -46.40
C VAL A 337 -11.13 0.68 -47.52
N ALA A 338 -9.87 0.37 -47.25
CA ALA A 338 -8.81 0.33 -48.27
C ALA A 338 -9.18 -0.64 -49.41
N ARG A 339 -9.64 -1.85 -49.06
CA ARG A 339 -10.08 -2.84 -50.05
C ARG A 339 -11.28 -2.36 -50.89
N TYR A 340 -12.26 -1.70 -50.27
CA TYR A 340 -13.38 -1.13 -51.04
C TYR A 340 -12.93 0.00 -51.96
N MET A 341 -11.99 0.83 -51.53
CA MET A 341 -11.42 1.89 -52.37
C MET A 341 -10.61 1.33 -53.54
N GLU A 342 -9.91 0.20 -53.35
CA GLU A 342 -9.21 -0.51 -54.42
C GLU A 342 -10.18 -1.13 -55.43
N MET A 343 -11.32 -1.67 -54.99
CA MET A 343 -12.33 -2.27 -55.87
C MET A 343 -13.25 -1.24 -56.55
N LEU A 344 -13.28 0.00 -56.03
CA LEU A 344 -14.20 1.04 -56.49
C LEU A 344 -14.06 1.37 -57.99
N PRO A 345 -12.84 1.52 -58.57
CA PRO A 345 -12.70 1.79 -59.99
C PRO A 345 -13.29 0.70 -60.88
N ASP A 346 -13.07 -0.57 -60.56
CA ASP A 346 -13.58 -1.71 -61.33
C ASP A 346 -15.12 -1.75 -61.28
N VAL A 347 -15.69 -1.57 -60.08
CA VAL A 347 -17.15 -1.53 -59.89
C VAL A 347 -17.78 -0.34 -60.63
N LEU A 348 -17.12 0.83 -60.63
CA LEU A 348 -17.60 2.00 -61.37
C LEU A 348 -17.54 1.78 -62.89
N HIS A 349 -16.49 1.12 -63.39
CA HIS A 349 -16.36 0.76 -64.80
C HIS A 349 -17.47 -0.21 -65.24
N ASP A 350 -17.82 -1.19 -64.41
CA ASP A 350 -18.91 -2.14 -64.71
C ASP A 350 -20.30 -1.49 -64.65
N LEU A 351 -20.53 -0.54 -63.74
CA LEU A 351 -21.82 0.12 -63.55
C LEU A 351 -22.07 1.27 -64.53
N ILE A 352 -21.01 1.92 -65.01
CA ILE A 352 -21.08 3.02 -65.98
C ILE A 352 -20.11 2.71 -67.14
N PRO A 353 -20.45 1.74 -68.01
CA PRO A 353 -19.55 1.33 -69.10
C PRO A 353 -19.34 2.40 -70.18
N VAL A 354 -20.07 3.52 -70.12
CA VAL A 354 -20.04 4.58 -71.14
C VAL A 354 -19.86 5.94 -70.45
N LEU A 355 -18.64 6.25 -70.00
CA LEU A 355 -18.13 7.61 -69.81
C LEU A 355 -16.59 7.64 -69.63
N LEU A 356 -15.88 6.82 -70.41
CA LEU A 356 -14.48 7.03 -70.79
C LEU A 356 -14.31 6.77 -72.28
#